data_AF-A0A2H6NAD5-F1
#
_entry.id   AF-A0A2H6NAD5-F1
#
_cell.length_a   1.000
_cell.length_b   1.000
_cell.length_c   1.000
_cell.angle_alpha   90.00
_cell.angle_beta   90.00
_cell.angle_gamma   90.00
#
_symmetry.space_group_name_H-M   'P 1'
#
loop_
_entity.id
_entity.type
_entity.pdbx_description
1 polymer ?
#
loop_
_entity_poly.entity_id
_entity_poly.type
_entity_poly.pdbx_seq_one_letter_code
_entity_poly.pdbx_strand_id
1 'polypeptide(L)'
;MYSHVFLPRKLALKYHPDKNPDNPEAAEKFKEINNANVILSDENKRHLYDEYGSMGLYVSEQFGEESVKYYFLMSKCWFKTLVGCCGIFTCCCCCCCCCFCCGKCRPPEDDESYKYVN
;
A
#
# COMPACT_ATOMS: atom_id res chain seq x y z
N MET A 1 26.02 -6.43 13.09
CA MET A 1 24.75 -6.55 13.85
C MET A 1 24.62 -5.60 15.05
N TYR A 2 25.61 -5.39 15.92
CA TYR A 2 25.43 -4.50 17.10
C TYR A 2 25.39 -2.98 16.83
N SER A 3 25.96 -2.49 15.72
CA SER A 3 26.12 -1.04 15.50
C SER A 3 24.80 -0.27 15.42
N HIS A 4 23.74 -0.88 14.89
CA HIS A 4 22.44 -0.23 14.66
C HIS A 4 21.69 0.06 15.98
N VAL A 5 21.98 -0.72 17.03
CA VAL A 5 21.30 -0.61 18.33
C VAL A 5 22.00 0.36 19.29
N PHE A 6 23.30 0.62 19.07
CA PHE A 6 24.07 1.50 19.96
C PHE A 6 23.88 2.99 19.67
N LEU A 7 23.65 3.38 18.42
CA LEU A 7 23.49 4.79 18.04
C LEU A 7 22.21 5.41 18.66
N PRO A 8 21.02 4.78 18.57
CA PRO A 8 19.80 5.35 19.13
C PRO A 8 19.86 5.43 20.65
N ARG A 9 20.47 4.45 21.32
CA ARG A 9 20.64 4.46 22.79
C ARG A 9 21.51 5.61 23.29
N LYS A 10 22.62 5.88 22.61
CA LYS A 10 23.51 7.00 22.95
C LYS A 10 22.81 8.36 22.77
N LEU A 11 22.02 8.51 21.71
CA LEU A 11 21.28 9.73 21.44
C LEU A 11 20.09 9.90 22.39
N ALA A 12 19.35 8.83 22.69
CA ALA A 12 18.24 8.85 23.64
C ALA A 12 18.68 9.31 25.04
N LEU A 13 19.86 8.88 25.51
CA LEU A 13 20.43 9.34 26.78
C LEU A 13 20.86 10.82 26.77
N LYS A 14 21.17 11.38 25.58
CA LYS A 14 21.54 12.79 25.41
C LYS A 14 20.30 13.70 25.44
N TYR A 15 19.21 13.26 24.81
CA TYR A 15 17.97 14.02 24.69
C TYR A 15 16.88 13.60 25.70
N HIS A 16 17.23 12.81 26.72
CA HIS A 16 16.28 12.33 27.72
C HIS A 16 15.58 13.51 28.45
N PRO A 17 14.25 13.43 28.71
CA PRO A 17 13.49 14.50 29.36
C PRO A 17 14.05 14.86 30.75
N ASP A 18 14.49 13.89 31.55
CA ASP A 18 15.10 14.17 32.88
C ASP A 18 16.33 15.08 32.82
N LYS A 19 17.10 15.05 31.72
CA LYS A 19 18.29 15.89 31.54
C LYS A 19 17.97 17.20 30.83
N ASN A 20 16.79 17.31 30.24
CA ASN A 20 16.37 18.44 29.39
C ASN A 20 14.90 18.84 29.69
N PRO A 21 14.53 19.12 30.96
CA PRO A 21 13.13 19.33 31.34
C PRO A 21 12.50 20.58 30.69
N ASP A 22 13.29 21.62 30.43
CA ASP A 22 12.81 22.90 29.90
C ASP A 22 13.05 23.06 28.38
N ASN A 23 13.56 22.02 27.70
CA ASN A 23 13.91 22.10 26.29
C ASN A 23 12.90 21.32 25.41
N PRO A 24 11.92 22.01 24.78
CA PRO A 24 10.95 21.35 23.91
C PRO A 24 11.61 20.70 22.67
N GLU A 25 12.72 21.25 22.18
CA GLU A 25 13.45 20.70 21.04
C GLU A 25 14.10 19.35 21.37
N ALA A 26 14.53 19.16 22.63
CA ALA A 26 15.05 17.87 23.09
C ALA A 26 13.94 16.82 23.13
N ALA A 27 12.73 17.19 23.51
CA ALA A 27 11.57 16.30 23.49
C ALA A 27 11.18 15.88 22.07
N GLU A 28 11.24 16.79 21.09
CA GLU A 28 11.02 16.46 19.67
C GLU A 28 12.10 15.50 19.15
N LYS A 29 13.38 15.80 19.39
CA LYS A 29 14.49 14.91 19.01
C LYS A 29 14.39 13.54 19.67
N PHE A 30 13.96 13.47 20.92
CA PHE A 30 13.75 12.20 21.61
C PHE A 30 12.66 11.35 20.94
N LYS A 31 11.56 11.97 20.51
CA LYS A 31 10.50 11.29 19.74
C LYS A 31 11.04 10.77 18.41
N GLU A 32 11.81 11.57 17.68
CA GLU A 32 12.43 11.16 16.41
C GLU A 32 13.39 9.98 16.59
N ILE A 33 14.24 10.01 17.62
CA ILE A 33 15.16 8.92 17.95
C ILE A 33 14.39 7.64 18.27
N ASN A 34 13.29 7.74 19.01
CA ASN A 34 12.46 6.59 19.33
C ASN A 34 11.82 5.99 18.06
N ASN A 35 11.28 6.83 17.18
CA ASN A 35 10.72 6.39 15.90
C ASN A 35 11.78 5.71 15.01
N ALA A 36 12.96 6.32 14.89
CA ALA A 36 14.07 5.74 14.15
C ALA A 36 14.51 4.39 14.74
N ASN A 37 14.53 4.27 16.08
CA ASN A 37 14.88 3.01 16.74
C ASN A 37 13.87 1.89 16.44
N VAL A 38 12.57 2.21 16.41
CA VAL A 38 11.53 1.23 16.04
C VAL A 38 11.74 0.71 14.62
N ILE A 39 12.01 1.61 13.67
CA ILE A 39 12.23 1.25 12.26
C ILE A 39 13.51 0.43 12.10
N LEU A 40 14.61 0.85 12.74
CA LEU A 40 15.92 0.19 12.62
C LEU A 40 16.01 -1.14 13.40
N SER A 41 15.10 -1.38 14.35
CA SER A 41 15.05 -2.62 15.13
C SER A 41 14.50 -3.80 14.34
N ASP A 42 13.68 -3.53 13.32
CA ASP A 42 13.03 -4.52 12.48
C ASP A 42 13.62 -4.46 11.07
N GLU A 43 14.16 -5.59 10.61
CA GLU A 43 14.82 -5.68 9.31
C GLU A 43 13.86 -5.42 8.14
N ASN A 44 12.59 -5.83 8.26
CA ASN A 44 11.58 -5.61 7.24
C ASN A 44 11.18 -4.13 7.16
N LYS A 45 10.93 -3.50 8.32
CA LYS A 45 10.59 -2.07 8.37
C LYS A 45 11.73 -1.21 7.85
N ARG A 46 12.97 -1.57 8.19
CA ARG A 46 14.15 -0.89 7.65
C ARG A 46 14.21 -1.01 6.13
N HIS A 47 14.04 -2.21 5.58
CA HIS A 47 14.05 -2.42 4.13
C HIS A 47 12.94 -1.61 3.44
N LEU A 48 11.72 -1.63 3.99
CA LEU A 48 10.60 -0.86 3.46
C LEU A 48 10.85 0.65 3.50
N TYR A 49 11.46 1.15 4.57
CA TYR A 49 11.83 2.56 4.68
C TYR A 49 12.93 2.95 3.69
N ASP A 50 13.94 2.08 3.51
CA ASP A 50 15.04 2.32 2.57
C ASP A 50 14.53 2.32 1.10
N GLU A 51 13.53 1.50 0.77
CA GLU A 51 12.99 1.36 -0.59
C GLU A 51 11.87 2.37 -0.92
N TYR A 52 10.98 2.65 0.05
CA TYR A 52 9.72 3.38 -0.16
C TYR A 52 9.54 4.58 0.78
N GLY A 53 10.50 4.84 1.69
CA GLY A 53 10.44 5.93 2.66
C GLY A 53 9.34 5.77 3.71
N SER A 54 8.95 6.90 4.32
CA SER A 54 7.89 6.94 5.33
C SER A 54 6.53 6.46 4.82
N MET A 55 6.25 6.63 3.53
CA MET A 55 5.00 6.17 2.91
C MET A 55 4.94 4.64 2.85
N GLY A 56 6.06 3.95 2.61
CA GLY A 56 6.12 2.50 2.65
C GLY A 56 5.77 1.92 4.02
N LEU A 57 6.28 2.55 5.09
CA LEU A 57 5.93 2.17 6.46
C LEU A 57 4.45 2.37 6.75
N TYR A 58 3.89 3.53 6.38
CA TYR A 58 2.47 3.82 6.58
C TYR A 58 1.56 2.80 5.88
N VAL A 59 1.86 2.46 4.62
CA VAL A 59 1.09 1.47 3.87
C VAL A 59 1.27 0.07 4.49
N SER A 60 2.47 -0.28 4.94
CA SER A 60 2.73 -1.58 5.58
C SER A 60 1.96 -1.76 6.89
N GLU A 61 1.81 -0.70 7.68
CA GLU A 61 1.11 -0.73 8.97
C GLU A 61 -0.41 -0.81 8.80
N GLN A 62 -0.96 -0.24 7.72
CA GLN A 62 -2.41 -0.22 7.46
C GLN A 62 -2.89 -1.45 6.70
N PHE A 63 -2.11 -1.91 5.71
CA PHE A 63 -2.56 -2.89 4.70
C PHE A 63 -1.64 -4.12 4.61
N GLY A 64 -0.57 -4.17 5.39
CA GLY A 64 0.41 -5.26 5.40
C GLY A 64 1.51 -5.11 4.35
N GLU A 65 2.62 -5.84 4.54
CA GLU A 65 3.84 -5.71 3.72
C GLU A 65 3.63 -6.06 2.23
N GLU A 66 2.82 -7.08 1.94
CA GLU A 66 2.50 -7.51 0.58
C GLU A 66 1.84 -6.38 -0.23
N SER A 67 0.94 -5.63 0.40
CA SER A 67 0.19 -4.55 -0.22
C SER A 67 1.06 -3.38 -0.67
N VAL A 68 2.19 -3.15 0.02
CA VAL A 68 3.14 -2.07 -0.28
C VAL A 68 3.70 -2.28 -1.68
N LYS A 69 4.15 -3.50 -1.97
CA LYS A 69 4.71 -3.87 -3.28
C LYS A 69 3.70 -3.63 -4.39
N TYR A 70 2.44 -4.07 -4.21
CA TYR A 70 1.38 -3.83 -5.19
C TYR A 70 1.04 -2.35 -5.34
N TYR A 71 0.95 -1.60 -4.25
CA TYR A 71 0.63 -0.17 -4.28
C TYR A 71 1.67 0.62 -5.09
N PHE A 72 2.96 0.40 -4.84
CA PHE A 72 4.03 1.07 -5.59
C PHE A 72 4.18 0.54 -7.02
N LEU A 73 3.87 -0.73 -7.28
CA LEU A 73 3.79 -1.30 -8.63
C LEU A 73 2.69 -0.62 -9.46
N MET A 74 1.51 -0.44 -8.86
CA MET A 74 0.37 0.25 -9.49
C MET A 74 0.65 1.74 -9.72
N SER A 75 1.53 2.34 -8.93
CA SER A 75 1.96 3.73 -9.11
C SER A 75 2.94 3.92 -10.28
N LYS A 76 3.47 2.86 -10.90
CA LYS A 76 4.40 2.98 -12.02
C LYS A 76 3.68 3.42 -13.30
N CYS A 77 4.37 4.23 -14.12
CA CYS A 77 3.82 4.75 -15.38
C CYS A 77 3.44 3.64 -16.36
N TRP A 78 4.25 2.59 -16.48
CA TRP A 78 3.96 1.48 -17.38
C TRP A 78 2.68 0.73 -16.99
N PHE A 79 2.37 0.63 -15.68
CA PHE A 79 1.14 0.01 -15.20
C PHE A 79 -0.07 0.89 -15.48
N LYS A 80 0.05 2.21 -15.26
CA LYS A 80 -1.01 3.17 -15.61
C LYS A 80 -1.29 3.19 -17.11
N THR A 81 -0.25 3.16 -17.94
CA THR A 81 -0.37 3.05 -19.40
C THR A 81 -0.97 1.71 -19.79
N LEU A 82 -0.59 0.60 -19.16
CA LEU A 82 -1.16 -0.72 -19.40
C LEU A 82 -2.66 -0.74 -19.08
N VAL A 83 -3.06 -0.30 -17.90
CA VAL A 83 -4.48 -0.24 -17.50
C VAL A 83 -5.26 0.73 -18.39
N GLY A 84 -4.69 1.87 -18.75
CA GLY A 84 -5.30 2.83 -19.68
C GLY A 84 -5.50 2.23 -21.08
N CYS A 85 -4.47 1.60 -21.65
CA CYS A 85 -4.55 0.92 -22.95
C CYS A 85 -5.54 -0.24 -22.90
N CYS A 86 -5.47 -1.12 -21.90
CA CYS A 86 -6.43 -2.19 -21.71
C CYS A 86 -7.85 -1.64 -21.60
N GLY A 87 -8.07 -0.57 -20.83
CA GLY A 87 -9.35 0.11 -20.72
C GLY A 87 -9.86 0.67 -22.04
N ILE A 88 -8.98 1.25 -22.88
CA ILE A 88 -9.33 1.75 -24.22
C ILE A 88 -9.69 0.58 -25.15
N PHE A 89 -8.92 -0.51 -25.15
CA PHE A 89 -9.18 -1.69 -25.98
C PHE A 89 -10.43 -2.46 -25.54
N THR A 90 -10.66 -2.63 -24.24
CA THR A 90 -11.86 -3.29 -23.70
C THR A 90 -13.09 -2.41 -23.82
N CYS A 91 -12.96 -1.08 -23.68
CA CYS A 91 -14.04 -0.13 -23.94
C CYS A 91 -14.38 -0.05 -25.43
N CYS A 92 -13.40 -0.20 -26.33
CA CYS A 92 -13.66 -0.34 -27.76
C CYS A 92 -14.40 -1.64 -28.07
N CYS A 93 -14.08 -2.75 -27.39
CA CYS A 93 -14.85 -3.99 -27.50
C CYS A 93 -16.26 -3.86 -26.89
N CYS A 94 -16.46 -3.18 -25.76
CA CYS A 94 -17.81 -3.01 -25.19
C CYS A 94 -18.66 -1.98 -25.94
N CYS A 95 -18.11 -0.85 -26.38
CA CYS A 95 -18.87 0.18 -27.10
C CYS A 95 -19.13 -0.20 -28.58
N CYS A 96 -18.24 -0.95 -29.23
CA CYS A 96 -18.51 -1.46 -30.59
C CYS A 96 -19.33 -2.75 -30.61
N CYS A 97 -19.32 -3.58 -29.54
CA CYS A 97 -20.21 -4.74 -29.45
C CYS A 97 -21.63 -4.38 -28.98
N CYS A 98 -21.83 -3.33 -28.18
CA CYS A 98 -23.19 -2.94 -27.74
C CYS A 98 -24.03 -2.24 -28.82
N CYS A 99 -23.41 -1.60 -29.82
CA CYS A 99 -24.16 -0.96 -30.92
C CYS A 99 -24.37 -1.86 -32.14
N PHE A 100 -23.64 -2.98 -32.31
CA PHE A 100 -23.75 -3.84 -33.50
C PHE A 100 -23.81 -5.36 -33.24
N CYS A 101 -23.81 -5.83 -31.98
CA CYS A 101 -23.92 -7.28 -31.67
C CYS A 101 -25.09 -7.67 -30.76
N CYS A 102 -26.05 -6.79 -30.47
CA CYS A 102 -27.30 -7.13 -29.77
C CYS A 102 -28.34 -7.87 -30.63
N GLY A 103 -27.90 -8.69 -31.60
CA GLY A 103 -28.77 -9.54 -32.44
C GLY A 103 -28.64 -11.05 -32.18
N LYS A 104 -27.70 -11.50 -31.35
CA LYS A 104 -27.41 -12.94 -31.18
C LYS A 104 -27.50 -13.46 -29.74
N CYS A 105 -27.88 -12.62 -28.78
CA CYS A 105 -28.18 -13.04 -27.41
C CYS A 105 -29.69 -12.96 -27.14
N ARG A 106 -30.50 -13.66 -27.96
CA ARG A 106 -31.81 -14.12 -27.49
C ARG A 106 -31.55 -15.51 -26.88
N PRO A 107 -31.66 -15.71 -25.55
CA PRO A 107 -31.64 -17.06 -25.02
C PRO A 107 -32.80 -17.84 -25.66
N PRO A 108 -32.60 -19.12 -26.01
CA PRO A 108 -33.71 -19.94 -26.47
C PRO A 108 -34.80 -19.91 -25.40
N GLU A 109 -36.04 -19.71 -25.81
CA GLU A 109 -37.19 -19.86 -24.93
C GLU A 109 -37.36 -21.36 -24.72
N ASP A 110 -36.77 -21.91 -23.66
CA ASP A 110 -37.06 -23.25 -23.19
C ASP A 110 -38.38 -23.25 -22.43
N ASP A 111 -39.35 -23.90 -23.07
CA ASP A 111 -40.70 -24.21 -22.64
C ASP A 111 -40.83 -24.67 -21.17
N GLU A 112 -41.93 -24.23 -20.56
CA GLU A 112 -42.74 -24.90 -19.54
C GLU A 112 -42.15 -26.17 -18.87
N SER A 113 -41.63 -26.10 -17.62
CA SER A 113 -41.80 -27.16 -16.60
C SER A 113 -41.04 -26.89 -15.29
N TYR A 114 -41.47 -25.93 -14.46
CA TYR A 114 -41.13 -25.97 -13.01
C TYR A 114 -42.31 -25.48 -12.18
N LYS A 115 -43.25 -26.40 -11.96
CA LYS A 115 -44.28 -26.32 -10.94
C LYS A 115 -43.63 -26.11 -9.57
N TYR A 116 -44.14 -25.14 -8.82
CA TYR A 116 -43.92 -24.99 -7.38
C TYR A 116 -44.09 -26.33 -6.65
N VAL A 117 -43.10 -26.69 -5.85
CA VAL A 117 -43.28 -27.56 -4.69
C VAL A 117 -43.41 -26.63 -3.49
N ASN A 118 -44.63 -26.66 -2.90
CA ASN A 118 -45.21 -25.83 -1.84
C ASN A 118 -45.66 -24.42 -2.21
#